data_AF-A0A1V4ET21-F1
#
_entry.id   AF-A0A1V4ET21-F1
#
_cell.length_a   1.000
_cell.length_b   1.000
_cell.length_c   1.000
_cell.angle_alpha   90.00
_cell.angle_beta   90.00
_cell.angle_gamma   90.00
#
_symmetry.space_group_name_H-M   'P 1'
#
loop_
_entity.id
_entity.type
_entity.pdbx_description
1 polymer ?
#
loop_
_entity_poly.entity_id
_entity_poly.type
_entity_poly.pdbx_seq_one_letter_code
_entity_poly.pdbx_strand_id
1 'polypeptide(L)'
;MKSKTGDDWERKKAGEIVTKRFTIDDVAGMFQVRKEDVRVALVRLQEMRSLSAETFFYAGEAARIAPSDLDRIRRELGALKEAPIKDETASQRGTRRIIRKTVRLAAEEDSTPDA
;
A
#
# COMPACT_ATOMS: atom_id res chain seq x y z
N MET A 1 43.52 -41.90 -6.09
CA MET A 1 43.18 -41.72 -4.67
C MET A 1 42.31 -40.48 -4.55
N LYS A 2 41.14 -40.60 -3.92
CA LYS A 2 40.02 -39.66 -4.01
C LYS A 2 39.86 -38.99 -2.65
N SER A 3 40.55 -37.87 -2.41
CA SER A 3 40.49 -37.15 -1.15
C SER A 3 39.28 -36.21 -1.16
N LYS A 4 38.15 -36.75 -0.67
CA LYS A 4 36.99 -35.98 -0.20
C LYS A 4 37.31 -35.55 1.23
N THR A 5 37.85 -34.35 1.39
CA THR A 5 37.99 -33.65 2.67
C THR A 5 37.33 -32.31 2.43
N GLY A 6 36.07 -32.13 2.80
CA GLY A 6 35.68 -32.02 4.20
C GLY A 6 35.58 -30.53 4.53
N ASP A 7 34.82 -29.80 3.72
CA ASP A 7 34.48 -28.39 3.96
C ASP A 7 32.99 -28.36 4.38
N ASP A 8 32.72 -28.87 5.58
CA ASP A 8 31.38 -28.93 6.19
C ASP A 8 31.39 -28.15 7.52
N TRP A 9 32.06 -26.99 7.53
CA TRP A 9 32.07 -26.08 8.68
C TRP A 9 31.10 -24.89 8.50
N GLU A 10 30.57 -24.64 7.30
CA GLU A 10 29.59 -23.57 7.05
C GLU A 10 28.13 -23.95 7.39
N ARG A 11 27.88 -25.21 7.80
CA ARG A 11 26.51 -25.71 8.01
C ARG A 11 26.10 -25.81 9.47
N LYS A 12 26.46 -24.85 10.34
CA LYS A 12 26.01 -24.82 11.74
C LYS A 12 25.72 -23.43 12.32
N LYS A 13 24.89 -22.64 11.63
CA LYS A 13 24.13 -21.51 12.21
C LYS A 13 22.63 -21.58 11.86
N ALA A 14 22.09 -22.78 11.66
CA ALA A 14 20.66 -23.04 11.42
C ALA A 14 19.95 -23.57 12.68
N GLY A 15 20.19 -22.95 13.84
CA GLY A 15 19.77 -23.52 15.13
C GLY A 15 19.24 -22.55 16.17
N GLU A 16 19.18 -21.26 15.88
CA GLU A 16 18.44 -20.30 16.69
C GLU A 16 17.80 -19.32 15.72
N ILE A 17 16.56 -19.58 15.32
CA ILE A 17 15.73 -18.56 14.70
C ILE A 17 15.35 -17.62 15.85
N VAL A 18 16.31 -16.83 16.35
CA VAL A 18 15.95 -15.52 16.89
C VAL A 18 15.33 -14.84 15.68
N THR A 19 14.01 -14.78 15.63
CA THR A 19 13.29 -14.00 14.62
C THR A 19 13.79 -12.57 14.77
N LYS A 20 14.85 -12.21 14.03
CA LYS A 20 15.47 -10.88 14.11
C LYS A 20 14.40 -9.90 13.66
N ARG A 21 13.90 -9.14 14.63
CA ARG A 21 12.96 -8.04 14.38
C ARG A 21 13.77 -6.82 13.98
N PHE A 22 13.31 -6.15 12.93
CA PHE A 22 13.96 -4.96 12.41
C PHE A 22 13.40 -3.72 13.06
N THR A 23 14.25 -2.72 13.27
CA THR A 23 13.81 -1.37 13.60
C THR A 23 13.48 -0.61 12.32
N ILE A 24 12.79 0.53 12.47
CA ILE A 24 12.57 1.47 11.35
C ILE A 24 13.90 1.89 10.72
N ASP A 25 14.96 2.04 11.52
CA ASP A 25 16.29 2.40 11.05
C ASP A 25 16.91 1.31 10.17
N ASP A 26 16.83 0.05 10.62
CA ASP A 26 17.30 -1.10 9.84
C ASP A 26 16.58 -1.18 8.49
N VAL A 27 15.25 -1.03 8.49
CA VAL A 27 14.44 -1.09 7.28
C VAL A 27 14.73 0.09 6.34
N ALA A 28 14.90 1.29 6.88
CA ALA A 28 15.29 2.47 6.10
C ALA A 28 16.66 2.28 5.44
N GLY A 29 17.63 1.72 6.19
CA GLY A 29 18.95 1.36 5.67
C GLY A 29 18.90 0.28 4.59
N MET A 30 18.09 -0.76 4.79
CA MET A 30 17.91 -1.85 3.82
C MET A 30 17.33 -1.39 2.49
N PHE A 31 16.34 -0.50 2.53
CA PHE A 31 15.67 -0.01 1.32
C PHE A 31 16.25 1.30 0.78
N GLN A 32 17.27 1.86 1.46
CA GLN A 32 17.89 3.14 1.11
C GLN A 32 16.85 4.28 0.96
N VAL A 33 15.92 4.35 1.91
CA VAL A 33 14.84 5.35 1.97
C VAL A 33 14.91 6.16 3.25
N ARG A 34 14.11 7.23 3.36
CA ARG A 34 14.03 7.99 4.61
C ARG A 34 13.21 7.21 5.63
N LYS A 35 13.55 7.35 6.92
CA LYS A 35 12.80 6.74 8.04
C LYS A 35 11.34 7.17 8.03
N GLU A 36 11.07 8.40 7.59
CA GLU A 36 9.73 8.97 7.47
C GLU A 36 8.86 8.22 6.45
N ASP A 37 9.42 7.84 5.30
CA ASP A 37 8.72 7.04 4.29
C ASP A 37 8.36 5.66 4.84
N VAL A 38 9.27 5.04 5.60
CA VAL A 38 9.03 3.76 6.27
C VAL A 38 7.92 3.89 7.32
N ARG A 39 7.88 4.99 8.08
CA ARG A 39 6.81 5.27 9.04
C ARG A 39 5.46 5.39 8.34
N VAL A 40 5.39 6.17 7.26
CA VAL A 40 4.16 6.32 6.47
C VAL A 40 3.69 4.98 5.92
N ALA A 41 4.59 4.18 5.35
CA ALA A 41 4.27 2.84 4.85
C ALA A 41 3.75 1.91 5.97
N LEU A 42 4.36 1.94 7.16
CA LEU A 42 3.93 1.15 8.31
C LEU A 42 2.54 1.55 8.81
N VAL A 43 2.26 2.86 8.90
CA VAL A 43 0.94 3.36 9.30
C VAL A 43 -0.12 2.92 8.29
N ARG A 44 0.13 3.07 6.99
CA ARG A 44 -0.80 2.61 5.95
C ARG A 44 -1.06 1.11 6.02
N LEU A 45 -0.01 0.29 6.20
CA LEU A 45 -0.15 -1.15 6.37
C LEU A 45 -0.93 -1.53 7.63
N GLN A 46 -0.78 -0.75 8.70
CA GLN A 46 -1.54 -0.92 9.94
C GLN A 46 -3.03 -0.61 9.72
N GLU A 47 -3.34 0.51 9.05
CA GLU A 47 -4.72 0.90 8.72
C GLU A 47 -5.41 -0.14 7.83
N MET A 48 -4.67 -0.70 6.86
CA MET A 48 -5.13 -1.80 6.01
C MET A 48 -5.21 -3.16 6.73
N ARG A 49 -4.83 -3.24 8.02
CA ARG A 49 -4.70 -4.50 8.77
C ARG A 49 -3.86 -5.56 8.05
N SER A 50 -2.87 -5.10 7.30
CA SER A 50 -2.00 -5.92 6.45
C SER A 50 -0.67 -6.27 7.16
N LEU A 51 -0.40 -5.73 8.34
CA LEU A 51 0.75 -6.11 9.16
C LEU A 51 0.52 -7.45 9.87
N SER A 52 1.58 -8.24 10.02
CA SER A 52 1.54 -9.43 10.86
C SER A 52 1.39 -9.04 12.33
N ALA A 53 0.83 -9.95 13.13
CA ALA A 53 0.74 -9.79 14.58
C ALA A 53 2.10 -9.76 15.28
N GLU A 54 3.20 -10.03 14.56
CA GLU A 54 4.57 -9.99 15.07
C GLU A 54 5.22 -8.60 14.92
N THR A 55 4.57 -7.69 14.19
CA THR A 55 4.96 -6.29 14.07
C THR A 55 4.27 -5.46 15.14
N PHE A 56 5.05 -4.73 15.95
CA PHE A 56 4.52 -3.96 17.08
C PHE A 56 5.07 -2.53 17.10
N PHE A 57 4.19 -1.57 17.39
CA PHE A 57 4.56 -0.19 17.66
C PHE A 57 4.70 0.04 19.16
N TYR A 58 5.71 0.81 19.57
CA TYR A 58 5.95 1.21 20.96
C TYR A 58 6.00 2.73 21.08
N ALA A 59 5.93 3.22 22.32
CA ALA A 59 5.93 4.65 22.61
C ALA A 59 7.13 5.36 21.97
N GLY A 60 6.91 6.53 21.38
CA GLY A 60 7.97 7.33 20.76
C GLY A 60 8.28 6.95 19.31
N GLU A 61 7.27 6.61 18.50
CA GLU A 61 7.38 6.43 17.04
C GLU A 61 8.32 5.32 16.57
N ALA A 62 8.59 4.34 17.43
CA ALA A 62 9.46 3.25 17.11
C ALA A 62 8.67 1.94 16.95
N ALA A 63 9.14 1.10 16.03
CA ALA A 63 8.44 -0.11 15.62
C ALA A 63 9.40 -1.28 15.47
N ARG A 64 8.92 -2.46 15.87
CA ARG A 64 9.59 -3.74 15.73
C ARG A 64 8.89 -4.48 14.60
N ILE A 65 9.60 -4.63 13.50
CA ILE A 65 9.06 -5.09 12.23
C ILE A 65 9.45 -6.55 12.04
N ALA A 66 8.45 -7.38 11.76
CA ALA A 66 8.67 -8.77 11.43
C ALA A 66 9.32 -8.91 10.04
N PRO A 67 10.21 -9.89 9.83
CA PRO A 67 10.79 -10.17 8.52
C PRO A 67 9.73 -10.41 7.44
N SER A 68 8.61 -11.05 7.81
CA SER A 68 7.48 -11.36 6.93
C SER A 68 6.78 -10.11 6.36
N ASP A 69 6.90 -8.96 7.04
CA ASP A 69 6.28 -7.70 6.62
C ASP A 69 7.20 -6.84 5.75
N LEU A 70 8.48 -7.20 5.58
CA LEU A 70 9.43 -6.42 4.79
C LEU A 70 9.02 -6.30 3.31
N ASP A 71 8.53 -7.38 2.70
CA ASP A 71 8.08 -7.35 1.30
C ASP A 71 6.85 -6.44 1.13
N ARG A 72 5.96 -6.42 2.13
CA ARG A 72 4.77 -5.54 2.14
C ARG A 72 5.18 -4.07 2.25
N ILE A 73 6.12 -3.76 3.15
CA ILE A 73 6.67 -2.41 3.30
C ILE A 73 7.34 -1.96 2.01
N ARG A 74 8.12 -2.83 1.36
CA ARG A 74 8.78 -2.52 0.08
C ARG A 74 7.76 -2.17 -1.01
N ARG A 75 6.64 -2.91 -1.11
CA ARG A 75 5.57 -2.63 -2.08
C ARG A 75 4.91 -1.29 -1.81
N GLU A 76 4.59 -1.00 -0.55
CA GLU A 76 3.98 0.29 -0.18
C GLU A 76 4.92 1.47 -0.43
N LEU A 77 6.23 1.31 -0.16
CA LEU A 77 7.23 2.32 -0.50
C LEU A 77 7.32 2.57 -2.01
N GLY A 78 7.14 1.53 -2.83
CA GLY A 78 7.01 1.66 -4.28
C GLY A 78 5.77 2.43 -4.69
N ALA A 79 4.60 2.07 -4.12
CA ALA A 79 3.34 2.75 -4.36
C ALA A 79 3.37 4.24 -3.94
N LEU A 80 4.08 4.58 -2.86
CA LEU A 80 4.29 5.97 -2.43
C LEU A 80 5.13 6.78 -3.42
N LYS A 81 6.10 6.15 -4.09
CA LYS A 81 6.91 6.81 -5.14
C LYS A 81 6.16 6.96 -6.45
N GLU A 82 5.30 6.01 -6.79
CA GLU A 82 4.51 6.00 -8.03
C GLU A 82 3.20 6.76 -7.92
N ALA A 83 2.67 6.97 -6.72
CA ALA A 83 1.51 7.82 -6.53
C ALA A 83 1.89 9.27 -6.90
N PRO A 84 1.39 9.83 -8.02
CA PRO A 84 1.35 11.28 -8.12
C PRO A 84 0.56 11.75 -6.90
N ILE A 85 0.97 12.87 -6.32
CA ILE A 85 0.20 13.58 -5.29
C ILE A 85 -1.17 13.87 -5.91
N LYS A 86 -2.10 12.94 -5.80
CA LYS A 86 -3.51 13.21 -5.94
C LYS A 86 -3.84 13.93 -4.67
N ASP A 87 -3.71 15.24 -4.77
CA ASP A 87 -4.35 16.22 -3.93
C ASP A 87 -5.74 15.70 -3.55
N GLU A 88 -5.84 15.11 -2.36
CA GLU A 88 -7.08 14.59 -1.81
C GLU A 88 -7.91 15.75 -1.24
N THR A 89 -7.91 16.90 -1.92
CA THR A 89 -8.90 17.98 -1.73
C THR A 89 -10.05 17.81 -2.71
N ALA A 90 -10.71 16.66 -2.67
CA ALA A 90 -12.03 16.53 -3.26
C ALA A 90 -12.95 15.77 -2.30
N SER A 91 -13.22 16.45 -1.17
CA SER A 91 -14.44 16.31 -0.39
C SER A 91 -15.58 15.82 -1.29
N GLN A 92 -16.12 14.64 -0.97
CA GLN A 92 -17.25 14.00 -1.64
C GLN A 92 -18.46 14.96 -1.70
N ARG A 93 -18.51 15.81 -2.72
CA ARG A 93 -19.65 16.65 -3.02
C ARG A 93 -20.56 15.82 -3.91
N GLY A 94 -21.55 15.18 -3.28
CA GLY A 94 -22.51 14.30 -3.95
C GLY A 94 -22.98 14.90 -5.27
N THR A 95 -22.66 14.23 -6.37
CA THR A 95 -23.09 14.63 -7.70
C THR A 95 -24.61 14.43 -7.78
N ARG A 96 -25.38 15.49 -7.49
CA ARG A 96 -26.80 15.54 -7.84
C ARG A 96 -26.89 15.43 -9.36
N ARG A 97 -27.37 14.29 -9.87
CA ARG A 97 -27.72 14.14 -11.30
C ARG A 97 -28.83 15.13 -11.64
N ILE A 98 -28.51 16.16 -12.43
CA ILE A 98 -29.52 17.04 -13.02
C ILE A 98 -30.11 16.32 -14.23
N ILE A 99 -31.29 15.76 -14.08
CA ILE A 99 -32.07 15.25 -15.20
C ILE A 99 -32.74 16.45 -15.87
N ARG A 100 -32.26 16.86 -17.05
CA ARG A 100 -32.99 17.83 -17.89
C ARG A 100 -34.21 17.13 -18.46
N LYS A 101 -35.41 17.45 -17.96
CA LYS A 101 -36.66 17.05 -18.62
C LYS A 101 -36.80 17.83 -19.92
N THR A 102 -36.69 17.14 -21.05
CA THR A 102 -37.09 17.69 -22.35
C THR A 102 -38.61 17.66 -22.44
N VAL A 103 -39.26 18.82 -22.32
CA VAL A 103 -40.70 18.95 -22.60
C VAL A 103 -40.86 18.95 -24.11
N ARG A 104 -41.55 17.95 -24.66
CA ARG A 104 -41.96 17.96 -26.07
C ARG A 104 -43.03 19.04 -26.21
N LEU A 105 -42.70 20.13 -26.89
CA LEU A 105 -43.70 21.04 -27.46
C LEU A 105 -44.44 20.24 -28.53
N ALA A 106 -45.74 20.03 -28.32
CA ALA A 106 -46.60 19.50 -29.37
C ALA A 106 -46.58 20.52 -30.51
N ALA A 107 -46.07 20.11 -31.66
CA ALA A 107 -46.22 20.86 -32.89
C ALA A 107 -47.72 20.86 -33.23
N GLU A 108 -48.34 22.03 -33.14
CA GLU A 108 -49.48 22.37 -33.96
C GLU A 108 -48.96 22.38 -35.41
N GLU A 109 -49.22 21.30 -36.16
CA GLU A 109 -49.32 21.40 -37.61
C GLU A 109 -50.71 20.97 -38.03
N ASP A 110 -51.49 22.02 -38.24
CA ASP A 110 -52.57 22.16 -39.20
C ASP A 110 -52.25 21.36 -40.48
N SER A 111 -53.04 20.33 -40.76
CA SER A 111 -53.15 19.75 -42.10
C SER A 111 -54.53 19.11 -42.23
N THR A 112 -55.40 19.92 -42.82
CA THR A 112 -56.68 19.59 -43.47
C THR A 112 -56.76 18.19 -44.08
N PRO A 113 -57.97 17.61 -44.13
CA PRO A 113 -58.38 16.86 -45.31
C PRO A 113 -59.54 17.56 -46.04
N ASP A 114 -59.29 17.84 -47.32
CA ASP A 114 -60.30 18.04 -48.37
C ASP A 114 -60.62 16.66 -48.96
N ALA A 115 -61.90 16.24 -48.83
CA ALA A 115 -62.66 15.34 -49.71
C ALA A 115 -64.04 15.05 -49.10
#